data_AF-A0A412G2Q1-F1
#
_entry.id   AF-A0A412G2Q1-F1
#
_cell.length_a   1.000
_cell.length_b   1.000
_cell.length_c   1.000
_cell.angle_alpha   90.00
_cell.angle_beta   90.00
_cell.angle_gamma   90.00
#
_symmetry.space_group_name_H-M   'P 1'
#
loop_
_entity.id
_entity.type
_entity.pdbx_description
1 polymer ?
#
loop_
_entity_poly.entity_id
_entity_poly.type
_entity_poly.pdbx_seq_one_letter_code
_entity_poly.pdbx_strand_id
1 'polypeptide(L)'
;MKIAGFTSISDDNKRTLGLFIKIERESQGLSQKELINDADQKQICSVSTLHRIETGQIIKDDVIYHELIQRLGYSFQENARLDKVLPDLNQQCLHYFETLDLSEAEMILDRVHALFKTSSFYYNQLKQCYLDLIHISLNKEKLSDSKYKWYRMMRNVVPSPLNVLLLHLCFCHSMNYLQSLNEIISYEKELKFCDHYLIIKFDLLYVLKYKGNYGKLIEFINEVREECEKKNLPNQQLKCLAFLVGIACIINAFDIHSAICELEKFIMENKNKLNPEILNNGYYTLAMTYYEDLRNYTKALEMFQSLLVLNPLKIYSCGLFYFTCCDYLKIEPDSKILKSIDTKQANLFLQYFIYKYSSKSTMKDLGNYINKTLLPELKKVKKPMIISVFKKQWGFILEKDHNKYYKPFYDFMREFE
;
A
#
# COMPACT_ATOMS: atom_id res chain seq x y z
N MET A 1 48.87 -1.36 -19.05
CA MET A 1 47.58 -2.07 -18.85
C MET A 1 46.75 -1.89 -20.11
N LYS A 2 46.25 -2.98 -20.69
CA LYS A 2 45.36 -2.90 -21.87
C LYS A 2 44.05 -2.24 -21.43
N ILE A 3 43.75 -1.06 -21.97
CA ILE A 3 42.44 -0.42 -21.84
C ILE A 3 41.44 -1.40 -22.43
N ALA A 4 40.59 -2.01 -21.59
CA ALA A 4 39.46 -2.78 -22.07
C ALA A 4 38.63 -1.83 -22.92
N GLY A 5 38.50 -2.10 -24.23
CA GLY A 5 37.78 -1.23 -25.13
C GLY A 5 36.35 -1.05 -24.64
N PHE A 6 35.97 0.18 -24.31
CA PHE A 6 34.59 0.51 -23.95
C PHE A 6 33.66 0.02 -25.06
N THR A 7 32.60 -0.69 -24.66
CA THR A 7 31.60 -1.20 -25.60
C THR A 7 30.74 -0.06 -26.10
N SER A 8 30.39 -0.07 -27.39
CA SER A 8 29.52 0.95 -27.98
C SER A 8 28.16 1.00 -27.28
N ILE A 9 27.61 2.19 -27.07
CA ILE A 9 26.29 2.40 -26.47
C ILE A 9 25.31 2.87 -27.55
N SER A 10 24.13 2.24 -27.65
CA SER A 10 23.09 2.72 -28.56
C SER A 10 22.58 4.12 -28.18
N ASP A 11 22.15 4.89 -29.16
CA ASP A 11 21.63 6.26 -28.96
C ASP A 11 20.43 6.31 -28.00
N ASP A 12 19.55 5.29 -28.06
CA ASP A 12 18.42 5.16 -27.14
C ASP A 12 18.88 4.92 -25.70
N ASN A 13 19.86 4.02 -25.49
CA ASN A 13 20.42 3.77 -24.17
C ASN A 13 21.20 4.97 -23.65
N LYS A 14 21.92 5.73 -24.48
CA LYS A 14 22.61 6.97 -24.05
C LYS A 14 21.66 8.00 -23.48
N ARG A 15 20.50 8.20 -24.13
CA ARG A 15 19.47 9.14 -23.66
C ARG A 15 18.98 8.75 -22.26
N THR A 16 18.64 7.47 -22.08
CA THR A 16 18.15 6.95 -20.79
C THR A 16 19.25 6.94 -19.73
N LEU A 17 20.47 6.54 -20.07
CA LEU A 17 21.61 6.51 -19.17
C LEU A 17 21.93 7.88 -18.59
N GLY A 18 21.87 8.95 -19.40
CA GLY A 18 22.11 10.30 -18.90
C GLY A 18 21.13 10.70 -17.78
N LEU A 19 19.87 10.28 -17.91
CA LEU A 19 18.86 10.50 -16.89
C LEU A 19 19.08 9.60 -15.65
N PHE A 20 19.52 8.35 -15.82
CA PHE A 20 19.86 7.46 -14.70
C PHE A 20 21.08 7.96 -13.92
N ILE A 21 22.11 8.48 -14.62
CA ILE A 21 23.29 9.11 -14.02
C ILE A 21 22.86 10.28 -13.13
N LYS A 22 21.92 11.12 -13.62
CA LYS A 22 21.37 12.23 -12.82
C LYS A 22 20.70 11.72 -11.54
N ILE A 23 19.83 10.71 -11.65
CA ILE A 23 19.11 10.14 -10.51
C ILE A 23 20.09 9.62 -9.46
N GLU A 24 21.06 8.81 -9.90
CA GLU A 24 22.05 8.22 -8.99
C GLU A 24 22.92 9.30 -8.34
N ARG A 25 23.40 10.27 -9.11
CA ARG A 25 24.18 11.41 -8.61
C ARG A 25 23.43 12.15 -7.50
N GLU A 26 22.17 12.51 -7.76
CA GLU A 26 21.33 13.23 -6.79
C GLU A 26 21.03 12.37 -5.55
N SER A 27 20.88 11.06 -5.73
CA SER A 27 20.68 10.12 -4.62
C SER A 27 21.91 10.00 -3.70
N GLN A 28 23.11 10.11 -4.27
CA GLN A 28 24.38 10.14 -3.54
C GLN A 28 24.72 11.53 -2.98
N GLY A 29 23.87 12.55 -3.21
CA GLY A 29 24.09 13.92 -2.75
C GLY A 29 25.23 14.66 -3.46
N LEU A 30 25.66 14.16 -4.63
CA LEU A 30 26.79 14.72 -5.37
C LEU A 30 26.34 15.91 -6.23
N SER A 31 27.13 16.97 -6.24
CA SER A 31 27.02 18.06 -7.20
C SER A 31 27.57 17.63 -8.57
N GLN A 32 27.17 18.34 -9.63
CA GLN A 32 27.74 18.11 -10.96
C GLN A 32 29.26 18.28 -11.00
N LYS A 33 29.82 19.22 -10.21
CA LYS A 33 31.27 19.45 -10.13
C LYS A 33 32.01 18.26 -9.52
N GLU A 34 31.40 17.58 -8.56
CA GLU A 34 32.00 16.42 -7.90
C GLU A 34 31.95 15.16 -8.78
N LEU A 35 30.96 15.04 -9.66
CA LEU A 35 30.81 13.89 -10.55
C LEU A 35 31.74 13.96 -11.77
N ILE A 36 32.03 15.14 -12.31
CA ILE A 36 32.83 15.26 -13.55
C ILE A 36 34.33 14.98 -13.37
N ASN A 37 34.81 14.74 -12.15
CA ASN A 37 36.19 14.40 -11.88
C ASN A 37 36.28 12.93 -11.47
N ASP A 38 37.23 12.20 -12.06
CA ASP A 38 37.52 10.82 -11.68
C ASP A 38 38.21 10.73 -10.31
N ALA A 39 38.57 9.51 -9.88
CA ALA A 39 39.22 9.27 -8.60
C ALA A 39 40.59 9.98 -8.45
N ASP A 40 41.26 10.25 -9.58
CA ASP A 40 42.56 10.91 -9.66
C ASP A 40 42.43 12.44 -9.90
N GLN A 41 41.22 12.99 -9.73
CA GLN A 41 40.88 14.40 -9.99
C GLN A 41 41.05 14.85 -11.45
N LYS A 42 41.13 13.91 -12.39
CA LYS A 42 41.14 14.23 -13.82
C LYS A 42 39.71 14.43 -14.30
N GLN A 43 39.51 15.47 -15.08
CA GLN A 43 38.20 15.83 -15.60
C GLN A 43 37.74 14.83 -16.69
N ILE A 44 36.62 14.16 -16.43
CA ILE A 44 35.92 13.26 -17.36
C ILE A 44 35.25 14.07 -18.48
N CYS A 45 34.52 15.13 -18.12
CA CYS A 45 33.85 16.03 -19.07
C CYS A 45 33.62 17.44 -18.47
N SER A 46 33.15 18.39 -19.29
CA SER A 46 32.73 19.69 -18.76
C SER A 46 31.40 19.62 -18.00
N VAL A 47 31.15 20.55 -17.07
CA VAL A 47 29.84 20.70 -16.40
C VAL A 47 28.72 20.88 -17.43
N SER A 48 28.96 21.65 -18.49
CA SER A 48 27.99 21.84 -19.57
C SER A 48 27.68 20.55 -20.32
N THR A 49 28.67 19.66 -20.49
CA THR A 49 28.48 18.35 -21.13
C THR A 49 27.68 17.44 -20.23
N LEU A 50 28.00 17.38 -18.93
CA LEU A 50 27.21 16.61 -17.96
C LEU A 50 25.76 17.11 -17.92
N HIS A 51 25.54 18.42 -17.87
CA HIS A 51 24.17 18.97 -17.89
C HIS A 51 23.39 18.56 -19.14
N ARG A 52 24.02 18.55 -20.32
CA ARG A 52 23.41 18.05 -21.57
C ARG A 52 23.06 16.56 -21.50
N ILE A 53 23.96 15.75 -20.96
CA ILE A 53 23.72 14.31 -20.72
C ILE A 53 22.52 14.13 -19.77
N GLU A 54 22.52 14.82 -18.64
CA GLU A 54 21.47 14.75 -17.60
C GLU A 54 20.12 15.33 -18.02
N THR A 55 20.07 16.00 -19.18
CA THR A 55 18.84 16.50 -19.81
C THR A 55 18.39 15.62 -20.99
N GLY A 56 19.06 14.47 -21.20
CA GLY A 56 18.72 13.50 -22.24
C GLY A 56 19.31 13.81 -23.62
N GLN A 57 20.23 14.77 -23.73
CA GLN A 57 20.95 15.00 -24.98
C GLN A 57 22.04 13.95 -25.16
N ILE A 58 22.15 13.44 -26.39
CA ILE A 58 23.13 12.41 -26.74
C ILE A 58 24.48 13.06 -26.99
N ILE A 59 25.49 12.58 -26.27
CA ILE A 59 26.90 12.86 -26.56
C ILE A 59 27.47 11.68 -27.32
N LYS A 60 28.19 11.95 -28.43
CA LYS A 60 28.69 10.89 -29.30
C LYS A 60 29.77 10.03 -28.65
N ASP A 61 30.51 10.59 -27.71
CA ASP A 61 31.61 9.93 -27.02
C ASP A 61 31.09 9.01 -25.90
N ASP A 62 31.13 7.70 -26.16
CA ASP A 62 30.67 6.65 -25.25
C ASP A 62 31.52 6.57 -23.98
N VAL A 63 32.80 6.96 -24.06
CA VAL A 63 33.74 6.89 -22.94
C VAL A 63 33.26 7.74 -21.78
N ILE A 64 32.69 8.93 -22.08
CA ILE A 64 32.15 9.83 -21.06
C ILE A 64 31.06 9.13 -20.24
N TYR A 65 30.17 8.36 -20.87
CA TYR A 65 29.11 7.66 -20.13
C TYR A 65 29.69 6.57 -19.22
N HIS A 66 30.62 5.76 -19.73
CA HIS A 66 31.24 4.70 -18.94
C HIS A 66 32.03 5.25 -17.74
N GLU A 67 32.82 6.30 -17.94
CA GLU A 67 33.60 6.95 -16.87
C GLU A 67 32.68 7.59 -15.80
N LEU A 68 31.59 8.27 -16.21
CA LEU A 68 30.61 8.81 -15.26
C LEU A 68 29.93 7.71 -14.43
N ILE A 69 29.56 6.59 -15.06
CA ILE A 69 28.95 5.44 -14.38
C ILE A 69 29.95 4.77 -13.43
N GLN A 70 31.22 4.65 -13.85
CA GLN A 70 32.30 4.14 -13.02
C GLN A 70 32.55 5.06 -11.81
N ARG A 71 32.50 6.38 -11.99
CA ARG A 71 32.63 7.36 -10.92
C ARG A 71 31.50 7.26 -9.87
N LEU A 72 30.32 6.80 -10.28
CA LEU A 72 29.20 6.49 -9.39
C LEU A 72 29.33 5.13 -8.69
N GLY A 73 30.36 4.35 -9.04
CA GLY A 73 30.64 3.04 -8.45
C GLY A 73 30.06 1.85 -9.21
N TYR A 74 29.65 2.03 -10.46
CA TYR A 74 28.98 1.00 -11.25
C TYR A 74 29.69 0.72 -12.58
N SER A 75 29.19 -0.25 -13.33
CA SER A 75 29.62 -0.51 -14.71
C SER A 75 28.41 -0.60 -15.62
N PHE A 76 28.58 -0.28 -16.90
CA PHE A 76 27.53 -0.45 -17.90
C PHE A 76 27.98 -1.39 -19.00
N GLN A 77 27.08 -2.31 -19.35
CA GLN A 77 27.19 -3.14 -20.51
C GLN A 77 25.84 -3.20 -21.21
N GLU A 78 25.86 -3.00 -22.52
CA GLU A 78 24.72 -3.11 -23.44
C GLU A 78 24.12 -4.53 -23.43
N ASN A 79 22.79 -4.63 -23.52
CA ASN A 79 22.09 -5.90 -23.59
C ASN A 79 20.83 -5.78 -24.46
N ALA A 80 21.06 -5.65 -25.78
CA ALA A 80 20.00 -5.63 -26.79
C ALA A 80 18.99 -6.79 -26.72
N ARG A 81 19.36 -7.96 -26.16
CA ARG A 81 18.39 -9.06 -25.95
C ARG A 81 17.39 -8.70 -24.87
N LEU A 82 17.87 -8.15 -23.76
CA LEU A 82 17.02 -7.71 -22.66
C LEU A 82 16.14 -6.54 -23.10
N ASP A 83 16.70 -5.56 -23.82
CA ASP A 83 15.95 -4.39 -24.34
C ASP A 83 14.73 -4.81 -25.17
N LYS A 84 14.86 -5.87 -25.99
CA LYS A 84 13.75 -6.42 -26.79
C LYS A 84 12.66 -7.08 -25.94
N VAL A 85 12.98 -7.55 -24.73
CA VAL A 85 12.06 -8.26 -23.84
C VAL A 85 11.36 -7.32 -22.86
N LEU A 86 11.95 -6.17 -22.53
CA LEU A 86 11.38 -5.20 -21.59
C LEU A 86 9.94 -4.77 -21.90
N PRO A 87 9.54 -4.50 -23.16
CA PRO A 87 8.15 -4.12 -23.46
C PRO A 87 7.14 -5.20 -23.09
N ASP A 88 7.47 -6.47 -23.37
CA ASP A 88 6.61 -7.61 -23.04
C ASP A 88 6.53 -7.83 -21.52
N LEU A 89 7.66 -7.70 -20.81
CA LEU A 89 7.67 -7.74 -19.34
C LEU A 89 6.82 -6.62 -18.73
N ASN A 90 6.87 -5.41 -19.30
CA ASN A 90 6.04 -4.29 -18.86
C ASN A 90 4.54 -4.58 -19.03
N GLN A 91 4.14 -5.20 -20.15
CA GLN A 91 2.75 -5.57 -20.39
C GLN A 91 2.28 -6.67 -19.43
N GLN A 92 3.14 -7.64 -19.12
CA GLN A 92 2.82 -8.67 -18.12
C GLN A 92 2.62 -8.08 -16.73
N CYS A 93 3.49 -7.15 -16.32
CA CYS A 93 3.27 -6.42 -15.07
C CYS A 93 1.94 -5.68 -15.07
N LEU A 94 1.62 -4.96 -16.16
CA LEU A 94 0.35 -4.24 -16.27
C LEU A 94 -0.85 -5.20 -16.17
N HIS A 95 -0.77 -6.34 -16.85
CA HIS A 95 -1.81 -7.37 -16.82
C HIS A 95 -2.04 -7.90 -15.40
N TYR A 96 -0.97 -8.24 -14.68
CA TYR A 96 -1.06 -8.63 -13.27
C TYR A 96 -1.76 -7.57 -12.43
N PHE A 97 -1.50 -6.28 -12.65
CA PHE A 97 -2.18 -5.22 -11.89
C PHE A 97 -3.66 -5.03 -12.28
N GLU A 98 -4.06 -5.46 -13.48
CA GLU A 98 -5.46 -5.53 -13.89
C GLU A 98 -6.17 -6.77 -13.32
N THR A 99 -5.54 -7.95 -13.35
CA THR A 99 -6.14 -9.22 -12.92
C THR A 99 -6.03 -9.48 -11.42
N LEU A 100 -4.93 -9.03 -10.81
CA LEU A 100 -4.49 -9.34 -9.45
C LEU A 100 -4.35 -10.85 -9.20
N ASP A 101 -3.99 -11.62 -10.23
CA ASP A 101 -3.72 -13.04 -10.13
C ASP A 101 -2.36 -13.29 -9.46
N LEU A 102 -2.34 -14.00 -8.35
CA LEU A 102 -1.12 -14.29 -7.60
C LEU A 102 -0.15 -15.19 -8.39
N SER A 103 -0.65 -16.05 -9.27
CA SER A 103 0.19 -16.92 -10.10
C SER A 103 1.01 -16.10 -11.11
N GLU A 104 0.44 -15.02 -11.65
CA GLU A 104 1.15 -14.11 -12.54
C GLU A 104 2.29 -13.38 -11.81
N ALA A 105 2.07 -12.97 -10.55
CA ALA A 105 3.10 -12.31 -9.76
C ALA A 105 4.34 -13.20 -9.56
N GLU A 106 4.14 -14.49 -9.28
CA GLU A 106 5.23 -15.46 -9.13
C GLU A 106 5.98 -15.65 -10.46
N MET A 107 5.24 -15.81 -11.56
CA MET A 107 5.83 -15.92 -12.90
C MET A 107 6.65 -14.68 -13.29
N ILE A 108 6.18 -13.47 -12.96
CA ILE A 108 6.91 -12.23 -13.22
C ILE A 108 8.21 -12.20 -12.40
N LEU A 109 8.18 -12.55 -11.12
CA LEU A 109 9.38 -12.57 -10.26
C LEU A 109 10.42 -13.55 -10.79
N ASP A 110 10.02 -14.77 -11.14
CA ASP A 110 10.91 -15.79 -11.71
C ASP A 110 11.53 -15.32 -13.02
N ARG A 111 10.71 -14.71 -13.88
CA ARG A 111 11.17 -14.15 -15.15
C ARG A 111 12.16 -13.01 -14.95
N VAL A 112 11.91 -12.09 -14.02
CA VAL A 112 12.83 -11.00 -13.68
C VAL A 112 14.17 -11.57 -13.18
N HIS A 113 14.15 -12.56 -12.30
CA HIS A 113 15.39 -13.22 -11.84
C HIS A 113 16.14 -13.92 -12.98
N ALA A 114 15.43 -14.54 -13.91
CA ALA A 114 16.02 -15.25 -15.05
C ALA A 114 16.62 -14.31 -16.11
N LEU A 115 15.96 -13.18 -16.39
CA LEU A 115 16.37 -12.21 -17.41
C LEU A 115 17.52 -11.32 -16.94
N PHE A 116 17.48 -10.85 -15.68
CA PHE A 116 18.43 -9.88 -15.15
C PHE A 116 19.63 -10.56 -14.47
N LYS A 117 20.41 -11.31 -15.27
CA LYS A 117 21.70 -11.94 -14.89
C LYS A 117 22.90 -11.05 -15.24
N THR A 118 22.80 -9.76 -14.96
CA THR A 118 23.83 -8.77 -15.27
C THR A 118 24.05 -7.87 -14.05
N SER A 119 25.26 -7.34 -13.90
CA SER A 119 25.58 -6.29 -12.92
C SER A 119 25.59 -4.88 -13.53
N SER A 120 25.11 -4.74 -14.78
CA SER A 120 25.05 -3.48 -15.50
C SER A 120 24.10 -2.49 -14.81
N PHE A 121 24.60 -1.28 -14.57
CA PHE A 121 23.96 -0.18 -13.85
C PHE A 121 22.49 0.03 -14.23
N TYR A 122 22.23 0.25 -15.53
CA TYR A 122 20.90 0.47 -16.08
C TYR A 122 19.94 -0.68 -15.80
N TYR A 123 20.35 -1.91 -16.13
CA TYR A 123 19.50 -3.08 -16.00
C TYR A 123 19.26 -3.47 -14.54
N ASN A 124 20.23 -3.23 -13.65
CA ASN A 124 20.05 -3.45 -12.21
C ASN A 124 18.98 -2.53 -11.62
N GLN A 125 18.93 -1.27 -12.02
CA GLN A 125 17.88 -0.36 -11.58
C GLN A 125 16.50 -0.79 -12.09
N LEU A 126 16.40 -1.22 -13.35
CA LEU A 126 15.15 -1.77 -13.89
C LEU A 126 14.71 -3.03 -13.14
N LYS A 127 15.64 -3.95 -12.87
CA LYS A 127 15.38 -5.15 -12.05
C LYS A 127 14.75 -4.76 -10.72
N GLN A 128 15.34 -3.78 -10.02
CA GLN A 128 14.82 -3.33 -8.73
C GLN A 128 13.40 -2.77 -8.84
N CYS A 129 13.09 -2.01 -9.90
CA CYS A 129 11.74 -1.51 -10.14
C CYS A 129 10.72 -2.64 -10.22
N TYR A 130 11.00 -3.70 -11.00
CA TYR A 130 10.09 -4.83 -11.13
C TYR A 130 9.93 -5.62 -9.83
N LEU A 131 11.04 -5.89 -9.12
CA LEU A 131 10.99 -6.62 -7.86
C LEU A 131 10.18 -5.86 -6.81
N ASP A 132 10.44 -4.56 -6.64
CA ASP A 132 9.73 -3.72 -5.67
C ASP A 132 8.25 -3.58 -6.03
N LEU A 133 7.91 -3.39 -7.31
CA LEU A 133 6.52 -3.32 -7.76
C LEU A 133 5.72 -4.55 -7.32
N ILE A 134 6.26 -5.75 -7.56
CA ILE A 134 5.57 -6.99 -7.21
C ILE A 134 5.60 -7.22 -5.70
N HIS A 135 6.76 -7.10 -5.03
CA HIS A 135 6.87 -7.33 -3.59
C HIS A 135 6.00 -6.38 -2.76
N ILE A 136 5.92 -5.11 -3.14
CA ILE A 136 5.08 -4.13 -2.44
C ILE A 136 3.60 -4.42 -2.71
N SER A 137 3.22 -4.79 -3.94
CA SER A 137 1.83 -5.19 -4.25
C SER A 137 1.37 -6.41 -3.43
N LEU A 138 2.29 -7.35 -3.16
CA LEU A 138 2.06 -8.54 -2.35
C LEU A 138 2.21 -8.29 -0.84
N ASN A 139 2.37 -7.03 -0.40
CA ASN A 139 2.63 -6.64 0.99
C ASN A 139 3.85 -7.34 1.63
N LYS A 140 4.82 -7.81 0.83
CA LYS A 140 6.07 -8.42 1.30
C LYS A 140 7.08 -7.36 1.76
N GLU A 141 6.99 -6.16 1.20
CA GLU A 141 7.84 -5.03 1.54
C GLU A 141 7.02 -3.74 1.64
N LYS A 142 7.46 -2.79 2.46
CA LYS A 142 6.91 -1.42 2.49
C LYS A 142 7.87 -0.48 1.79
N LEU A 143 7.33 0.44 1.00
CA LEU A 143 8.14 1.47 0.35
C LEU A 143 8.67 2.45 1.41
N SER A 144 9.99 2.58 1.53
CA SER A 144 10.61 3.59 2.39
C SER A 144 10.55 4.99 1.78
N ASP A 145 10.70 6.04 2.59
CA ASP A 145 10.77 7.43 2.10
C ASP A 145 11.92 7.65 1.11
N SER A 146 13.05 6.94 1.29
CA SER A 146 14.19 7.01 0.38
C SER A 146 13.86 6.38 -0.98
N LYS A 147 13.25 5.19 -0.99
CA LYS A 147 12.79 4.54 -2.22
C LYS A 147 11.68 5.35 -2.89
N TYR A 148 10.75 5.93 -2.13
CA TYR A 148 9.70 6.82 -2.65
C TYR A 148 10.28 7.99 -3.44
N LYS A 149 11.26 8.72 -2.87
CA LYS A 149 11.95 9.82 -3.55
C LYS A 149 12.63 9.35 -4.84
N TRP A 150 13.30 8.19 -4.78
CA TRP A 150 13.93 7.59 -5.95
C TRP A 150 12.91 7.27 -7.06
N TYR A 151 11.79 6.62 -6.73
CA TYR A 151 10.74 6.28 -7.70
C TYR A 151 10.02 7.48 -8.30
N ARG A 152 9.85 8.57 -7.53
CA ARG A 152 9.34 9.86 -8.05
C ARG A 152 10.21 10.40 -9.18
N MET A 153 11.52 10.17 -9.14
CA MET A 153 12.44 10.55 -10.20
C MET A 153 12.45 9.51 -11.33
N MET A 154 12.54 8.23 -10.97
CA MET A 154 12.65 7.11 -11.91
C MET A 154 11.49 7.03 -12.90
N ARG A 155 10.26 7.29 -12.45
CA ARG A 155 9.08 7.25 -13.32
C ARG A 155 9.09 8.29 -14.44
N ASN A 156 9.88 9.36 -14.32
CA ASN A 156 10.02 10.37 -15.38
C ASN A 156 10.99 9.92 -16.49
N VAL A 157 11.65 8.77 -16.28
CA VAL A 157 12.71 8.28 -17.15
C VAL A 157 12.33 6.97 -17.81
N VAL A 158 11.72 6.04 -17.07
CA VAL A 158 11.31 4.75 -17.64
C VAL A 158 10.10 4.91 -18.60
N PRO A 159 10.00 4.07 -19.64
CA PRO A 159 8.90 4.15 -20.59
C PRO A 159 7.57 3.65 -19.99
N SER A 160 6.48 4.03 -20.66
CA SER A 160 5.16 3.42 -20.42
C SER A 160 5.14 1.94 -20.85
N PRO A 161 4.42 1.05 -20.12
CA PRO A 161 3.60 1.30 -18.93
C PRO A 161 4.34 1.26 -17.59
N LEU A 162 5.67 1.05 -17.56
CA LEU A 162 6.41 0.96 -16.29
C LEU A 162 6.33 2.26 -15.48
N ASN A 163 6.38 3.42 -16.13
CA ASN A 163 6.20 4.70 -15.43
C ASN A 163 4.84 4.83 -14.73
N VAL A 164 3.77 4.30 -15.32
CA VAL A 164 2.41 4.30 -14.76
C VAL A 164 2.34 3.38 -13.54
N LEU A 165 2.97 2.22 -13.61
CA LEU A 165 3.06 1.31 -12.46
C LEU A 165 3.85 1.95 -11.30
N LEU A 166 4.94 2.67 -11.60
CA LEU A 166 5.68 3.43 -10.59
C LEU A 166 4.89 4.63 -10.06
N LEU A 167 4.04 5.26 -10.87
CA LEU A 167 3.11 6.31 -10.41
C LEU A 167 2.12 5.73 -9.38
N HIS A 168 1.53 4.57 -9.66
CA HIS A 168 0.68 3.86 -8.71
C HIS A 168 1.42 3.52 -7.42
N LEU A 169 2.65 2.99 -7.52
CA LEU A 169 3.47 2.66 -6.35
C LEU A 169 3.71 3.88 -5.44
N CYS A 170 4.06 5.02 -6.03
CA CYS A 170 4.21 6.28 -5.34
C CYS A 170 2.90 6.75 -4.69
N PHE A 171 1.77 6.59 -5.37
CA PHE A 171 0.45 6.92 -4.82
C PHE A 171 0.09 6.02 -3.63
N CYS A 172 0.33 4.71 -3.69
CA CYS A 172 0.13 3.78 -2.59
C CYS A 172 0.98 4.14 -1.36
N HIS A 173 2.22 4.60 -1.56
CA HIS A 173 3.02 5.16 -0.47
C HIS A 173 2.32 6.35 0.17
N SER A 174 1.82 7.30 -0.64
CA SER A 174 1.09 8.45 -0.09
C SER A 174 -0.18 8.11 0.68
N MET A 175 -0.80 6.99 0.35
CA MET A 175 -1.98 6.45 1.04
C MET A 175 -1.65 5.72 2.35
N ASN A 176 -0.49 5.07 2.44
CA ASN A 176 -0.11 4.19 3.56
C ASN A 176 0.58 4.92 4.72
N TYR A 177 1.19 6.08 4.44
CA TYR A 177 1.86 6.90 5.43
C TYR A 177 0.95 8.06 5.85
N LEU A 178 1.18 8.62 7.04
CA LEU A 178 0.50 9.80 7.62
C LEU A 178 0.72 11.09 6.81
N GLN A 179 0.76 10.99 5.47
CA GLN A 179 0.93 12.12 4.59
C GLN A 179 -0.31 12.99 4.61
N SER A 180 -0.09 14.28 4.43
CA SER A 180 -1.17 15.26 4.42
C SER A 180 -2.15 14.96 3.29
N LEU A 181 -3.43 15.23 3.52
CA LEU A 181 -4.48 15.20 2.49
C LEU A 181 -4.05 15.92 1.20
N ASN A 182 -3.26 16.99 1.35
CA ASN A 182 -2.70 17.76 0.23
C ASN A 182 -1.78 16.94 -0.68
N GLU A 183 -0.99 16.01 -0.13
CA GLU A 183 -0.10 15.16 -0.93
C GLU A 183 -0.91 14.19 -1.79
N ILE A 184 -1.91 13.51 -1.23
CA ILE A 184 -2.83 12.64 -1.97
C ILE A 184 -3.50 13.43 -3.11
N ILE A 185 -4.01 14.63 -2.80
CA ILE A 185 -4.67 15.49 -3.80
C ILE A 185 -3.70 15.97 -4.88
N SER A 186 -2.41 16.16 -4.57
CA SER A 186 -1.42 16.63 -5.53
C SER A 186 -1.23 15.71 -6.73
N TYR A 187 -1.54 14.41 -6.60
CA TYR A 187 -1.45 13.42 -7.68
C TYR A 187 -2.56 13.56 -8.73
N GLU A 188 -3.66 14.29 -8.46
CA GLU A 188 -4.85 14.31 -9.31
C GLU A 188 -4.55 14.63 -10.79
N LYS A 189 -3.70 15.63 -11.04
CA LYS A 189 -3.38 16.06 -12.42
C LYS A 189 -2.67 14.95 -13.20
N GLU A 190 -1.75 14.24 -12.54
CA GLU A 190 -0.97 13.18 -13.15
C GLU A 190 -1.82 11.92 -13.35
N LEU A 191 -2.66 11.57 -12.38
CA LEU A 191 -3.58 10.44 -12.49
C LEU A 191 -4.60 10.66 -13.61
N LYS A 192 -5.15 11.88 -13.75
CA LYS A 192 -6.04 12.22 -14.88
C LYS A 192 -5.39 12.06 -16.25
N PHE A 193 -4.09 12.29 -16.36
CA PHE A 193 -3.38 12.11 -17.63
C PHE A 193 -3.25 10.62 -18.01
N CYS A 194 -3.24 9.73 -17.00
CA CYS A 194 -3.08 8.30 -17.14
C CYS A 194 -4.37 7.52 -16.87
N ASP A 195 -5.54 8.16 -16.88
CA ASP A 195 -6.82 7.57 -16.47
C ASP A 195 -7.36 6.48 -17.42
N HIS A 196 -6.75 6.31 -18.59
CA HIS A 196 -7.01 5.18 -19.48
C HIS A 196 -6.48 3.84 -18.94
N TYR A 197 -5.61 3.85 -17.92
CA TYR A 197 -5.19 2.64 -17.21
C TYR A 197 -6.12 2.34 -16.04
N LEU A 198 -6.70 1.14 -15.98
CA LEU A 198 -7.65 0.75 -14.95
C LEU A 198 -7.09 0.93 -13.52
N ILE A 199 -5.82 0.58 -13.29
CA ILE A 199 -5.15 0.77 -12.00
C ILE A 199 -5.16 2.23 -11.54
N ILE A 200 -4.97 3.18 -12.48
CA ILE A 200 -4.97 4.62 -12.19
C ILE A 200 -6.38 5.13 -11.94
N LYS A 201 -7.41 4.54 -12.57
CA LYS A 201 -8.81 4.86 -12.25
C LYS A 201 -9.10 4.56 -10.78
N PHE A 202 -8.62 3.44 -10.24
CA PHE A 202 -8.75 3.15 -8.81
C PHE A 202 -8.08 4.21 -7.93
N ASP A 203 -6.86 4.64 -8.26
CA ASP A 203 -6.16 5.70 -7.51
C ASP A 203 -6.95 7.02 -7.54
N LEU A 204 -7.54 7.37 -8.69
CA LEU A 204 -8.35 8.56 -8.85
C LEU A 204 -9.66 8.50 -8.04
N LEU A 205 -10.27 7.32 -7.85
CA LEU A 205 -11.43 7.15 -6.95
C LEU A 205 -11.09 7.59 -5.52
N TYR A 206 -9.92 7.22 -5.00
CA TYR A 206 -9.47 7.66 -3.69
C TYR A 206 -9.25 9.17 -3.64
N VAL A 207 -8.61 9.76 -4.65
CA VAL A 207 -8.43 11.22 -4.72
C VAL A 207 -9.78 11.94 -4.70
N LEU A 208 -10.76 11.50 -5.50
CA LEU A 208 -12.10 12.09 -5.54
C LEU A 208 -12.83 11.98 -4.19
N LYS A 209 -12.71 10.83 -3.51
CA LYS A 209 -13.23 10.61 -2.15
C LYS A 209 -12.64 11.61 -1.16
N TYR A 210 -11.31 11.76 -1.14
CA TYR A 210 -10.63 12.66 -0.20
C TYR A 210 -10.84 14.15 -0.50
N LYS A 211 -11.09 14.53 -1.74
CA LYS A 211 -11.52 15.89 -2.11
C LYS A 211 -12.97 16.18 -1.75
N GLY A 212 -13.77 15.16 -1.39
CA GLY A 212 -15.21 15.30 -1.15
C GLY A 212 -16.01 15.59 -2.43
N ASN A 213 -15.48 15.30 -3.62
CA ASN A 213 -16.21 15.50 -4.87
C ASN A 213 -17.10 14.28 -5.17
N TYR A 214 -18.14 14.11 -4.36
CA TYR A 214 -18.96 12.90 -4.36
C TYR A 214 -19.81 12.73 -5.61
N GLY A 215 -20.27 13.82 -6.25
CA GLY A 215 -21.00 13.72 -7.52
C GLY A 215 -20.16 13.07 -8.61
N LYS A 216 -18.94 13.59 -8.83
CA LYS A 216 -18.01 13.01 -9.80
C LYS A 216 -17.54 11.60 -9.40
N LEU A 217 -17.40 11.33 -8.11
CA LEU A 217 -17.02 10.02 -7.60
C LEU A 217 -18.05 8.94 -8.00
N ILE A 218 -19.34 9.25 -7.91
CA ILE A 218 -20.44 8.33 -8.25
C ILE A 218 -20.43 7.99 -9.74
N GLU A 219 -20.31 9.00 -10.59
CA GLU A 219 -20.23 8.79 -12.05
C GLU A 219 -19.02 7.91 -12.40
N PHE A 220 -17.86 8.24 -11.80
CA PHE A 220 -16.62 7.57 -12.12
C PHE A 220 -16.55 6.13 -11.61
N ILE A 221 -17.10 5.83 -10.43
CA ILE A 221 -17.10 4.44 -9.93
C ILE A 221 -18.00 3.52 -10.76
N ASN A 222 -19.11 4.04 -11.30
CA ASN A 222 -19.96 3.28 -12.19
C ASN A 222 -19.24 2.94 -13.51
N GLU A 223 -18.51 3.90 -14.07
CA GLU A 223 -17.67 3.67 -15.27
C GLU A 223 -16.61 2.57 -15.00
N VAL A 224 -15.87 2.68 -13.90
CA VAL A 224 -14.85 1.68 -13.52
C VAL A 224 -15.48 0.30 -13.32
N ARG A 225 -16.65 0.25 -12.68
CA ARG A 225 -17.38 -0.99 -12.46
C ARG A 225 -17.79 -1.65 -13.78
N GLU A 226 -18.38 -0.90 -14.71
CA GLU A 226 -18.75 -1.42 -16.03
C GLU A 226 -17.53 -1.96 -16.80
N GLU A 227 -16.39 -1.25 -16.72
CA GLU A 227 -15.16 -1.72 -17.35
C GLU A 227 -14.68 -3.05 -16.74
N CYS A 228 -14.72 -3.18 -15.42
CA CYS A 228 -14.34 -4.42 -14.72
C CYS A 228 -15.27 -5.59 -15.06
N GLU A 229 -16.56 -5.33 -15.26
CA GLU A 229 -17.56 -6.31 -15.71
C GLU A 229 -17.29 -6.74 -17.15
N LYS A 230 -17.11 -5.79 -18.07
CA LYS A 230 -16.82 -6.05 -19.51
C LYS A 230 -15.51 -6.82 -19.69
N LYS A 231 -14.48 -6.53 -18.89
CA LYS A 231 -13.18 -7.23 -18.92
C LYS A 231 -13.17 -8.54 -18.12
N ASN A 232 -14.26 -8.90 -17.43
CA ASN A 232 -14.34 -10.07 -16.55
C ASN A 232 -13.19 -10.13 -15.52
N LEU A 233 -13.00 -9.03 -14.77
CA LEU A 233 -11.94 -8.88 -13.76
C LEU A 233 -12.52 -9.02 -12.34
N PRO A 234 -12.73 -10.24 -11.80
CA PRO A 234 -13.48 -10.46 -10.57
C PRO A 234 -12.82 -9.82 -9.33
N ASN A 235 -11.48 -9.78 -9.27
CA ASN A 235 -10.76 -9.12 -8.19
C ASN A 235 -10.98 -7.60 -8.18
N GLN A 236 -11.04 -6.97 -9.35
CA GLN A 236 -11.33 -5.53 -9.45
C GLN A 236 -12.80 -5.23 -9.19
N GLN A 237 -13.72 -6.09 -9.66
CA GLN A 237 -15.15 -5.98 -9.32
C GLN A 237 -15.36 -6.02 -7.80
N LEU A 238 -14.69 -6.94 -7.10
CA LEU A 238 -14.75 -6.99 -5.64
C LEU A 238 -14.23 -5.69 -5.00
N LYS A 239 -13.12 -5.13 -5.49
CA LYS A 239 -12.59 -3.84 -5.02
C LYS A 239 -13.59 -2.69 -5.23
N CYS A 240 -14.24 -2.63 -6.40
CA CYS A 240 -15.27 -1.64 -6.68
C CYS A 240 -16.45 -1.75 -5.72
N LEU A 241 -16.98 -2.96 -5.52
CA LEU A 241 -18.12 -3.20 -4.61
C LEU A 241 -17.76 -2.88 -3.16
N ALA A 242 -16.57 -3.28 -2.70
CA ALA A 242 -16.07 -2.91 -1.37
C ALA A 242 -15.90 -1.39 -1.21
N PHE A 243 -15.40 -0.70 -2.24
CA PHE A 243 -15.31 0.75 -2.23
C PHE A 243 -16.70 1.41 -2.17
N LEU A 244 -17.67 0.90 -2.95
CA LEU A 244 -19.07 1.37 -2.96
C LEU A 244 -19.70 1.29 -1.57
N VAL A 245 -19.58 0.15 -0.88
CA VAL A 245 -20.06 -0.01 0.49
C VAL A 245 -19.40 1.03 1.41
N GLY A 246 -18.09 1.19 1.32
CA GLY A 246 -17.35 2.16 2.14
C GLY A 246 -17.67 3.64 1.85
N ILE A 247 -18.26 3.99 0.70
CA ILE A 247 -18.74 5.35 0.42
C ILE A 247 -20.23 5.52 0.69
N ALA A 248 -21.03 4.47 0.62
CA ALA A 248 -22.46 4.52 0.93
C ALA A 248 -22.71 4.97 2.38
N CYS A 249 -21.81 4.63 3.31
CA CYS A 249 -21.87 5.12 4.69
C CYS A 249 -21.63 6.64 4.82
N ILE A 250 -20.97 7.25 3.83
CA ILE A 250 -20.59 8.68 3.84
C ILE A 250 -21.59 9.50 3.03
N ILE A 251 -22.13 8.93 1.95
CA ILE A 251 -22.97 9.63 0.98
C ILE A 251 -24.38 9.04 1.04
N ASN A 252 -25.36 9.82 1.48
CA ASN A 252 -26.78 9.44 1.51
C ASN A 252 -27.41 9.14 0.14
N ALA A 253 -26.64 9.19 -0.96
CA ALA A 253 -27.09 8.91 -2.31
C ALA A 253 -27.17 7.41 -2.63
N PHE A 254 -26.48 6.56 -1.86
CA PHE A 254 -26.54 5.11 -2.03
C PHE A 254 -27.36 4.46 -0.93
N ASP A 255 -28.21 3.52 -1.31
CA ASP A 255 -28.76 2.58 -0.33
C ASP A 255 -27.65 1.61 0.11
N ILE A 256 -27.17 1.83 1.34
CA ILE A 256 -26.17 1.00 1.99
C ILE A 256 -26.59 -0.49 2.03
N HIS A 257 -27.88 -0.78 2.19
CA HIS A 257 -28.36 -2.17 2.23
C HIS A 257 -28.22 -2.84 0.87
N SER A 258 -28.61 -2.17 -0.21
CA SER A 258 -28.43 -2.65 -1.58
C SER A 258 -26.94 -2.92 -1.89
N ALA A 259 -26.06 -1.96 -1.58
CA ALA A 259 -24.62 -2.10 -1.83
C ALA A 259 -24.00 -3.28 -1.04
N ILE A 260 -24.41 -3.48 0.21
CA ILE A 260 -23.99 -4.62 1.03
C ILE A 260 -24.48 -5.94 0.43
N CYS A 261 -25.77 -6.02 0.07
CA CYS A 261 -26.34 -7.24 -0.51
C CYS A 261 -25.62 -7.65 -1.80
N GLU A 262 -25.28 -6.67 -2.64
CA GLU A 262 -24.53 -6.89 -3.87
C GLU A 262 -23.12 -7.42 -3.60
N LEU A 263 -22.39 -6.82 -2.64
CA LEU A 263 -21.07 -7.28 -2.23
C LEU A 263 -21.10 -8.70 -1.63
N GLU A 264 -22.05 -8.98 -0.73
CA GLU A 264 -22.21 -10.31 -0.13
C GLU A 264 -22.51 -11.38 -1.19
N LYS A 265 -23.44 -11.09 -2.10
CA LYS A 265 -23.79 -12.00 -3.21
C LYS A 265 -22.56 -12.26 -4.09
N PHE A 266 -21.82 -11.21 -4.45
CA PHE A 266 -20.62 -11.35 -5.26
C PHE A 266 -19.57 -12.23 -4.57
N ILE A 267 -19.30 -12.02 -3.28
CA ILE A 267 -18.38 -12.85 -2.51
C ILE A 267 -18.86 -14.30 -2.48
N MET A 268 -20.14 -14.55 -2.20
CA MET A 268 -20.69 -15.90 -2.14
C MET A 268 -20.49 -16.68 -3.44
N GLU A 269 -20.73 -16.03 -4.59
CA GLU A 269 -20.64 -16.64 -5.92
C GLU A 269 -19.19 -16.82 -6.40
N ASN A 270 -18.26 -15.98 -5.94
CA ASN A 270 -16.92 -15.88 -6.53
C ASN A 270 -15.77 -16.22 -5.57
N LYS A 271 -15.99 -16.40 -4.26
CA LYS A 271 -14.92 -16.57 -3.24
C LYS A 271 -13.80 -17.55 -3.59
N ASN A 272 -14.10 -18.64 -4.30
CA ASN A 272 -13.12 -19.70 -4.59
C ASN A 272 -12.12 -19.33 -5.70
N LYS A 273 -12.39 -18.28 -6.49
CA LYS A 273 -11.53 -17.80 -7.58
C LYS A 273 -10.93 -16.42 -7.33
N LEU A 274 -11.24 -15.81 -6.18
CA LEU A 274 -10.76 -14.49 -5.82
C LEU A 274 -9.38 -14.59 -5.17
N ASN A 275 -8.56 -13.58 -5.42
CA ASN A 275 -7.32 -13.37 -4.69
C ASN A 275 -7.64 -13.27 -3.18
N PRO A 276 -7.03 -14.12 -2.32
CA PRO A 276 -7.29 -14.14 -0.88
C PRO A 276 -7.14 -12.80 -0.18
N GLU A 277 -6.16 -11.99 -0.56
CA GLU A 277 -5.95 -10.66 0.07
C GLU A 277 -7.04 -9.67 -0.33
N ILE A 278 -7.52 -9.74 -1.57
CA ILE A 278 -8.64 -8.90 -2.03
C ILE A 278 -9.95 -9.34 -1.36
N LEU A 279 -10.20 -10.65 -1.29
CA LEU A 279 -11.33 -11.23 -0.55
C LEU A 279 -11.30 -10.84 0.94
N ASN A 280 -10.12 -10.85 1.55
CA ASN A 280 -9.93 -10.40 2.92
C ASN A 280 -10.36 -8.95 3.13
N ASN A 281 -9.99 -8.05 2.20
CA ASN A 281 -10.42 -6.65 2.26
C ASN A 281 -11.94 -6.50 2.09
N GLY A 282 -12.58 -7.33 1.25
CA GLY A 282 -14.04 -7.39 1.13
C GLY A 282 -14.73 -7.75 2.44
N TYR A 283 -14.27 -8.82 3.11
CA TYR A 283 -14.80 -9.19 4.43
C TYR A 283 -14.53 -8.12 5.49
N TYR A 284 -13.36 -7.47 5.45
CA TYR A 284 -13.04 -6.39 6.38
C TYR A 284 -14.02 -5.23 6.24
N THR A 285 -14.29 -4.78 5.01
CA THR A 285 -15.27 -3.73 4.74
C THR A 285 -16.63 -4.10 5.29
N LEU A 286 -17.16 -5.28 4.96
CA LEU A 286 -18.45 -5.74 5.46
C LEU A 286 -18.49 -5.80 6.99
N ALA A 287 -17.46 -6.38 7.62
CA ALA A 287 -17.40 -6.51 9.07
C ALA A 287 -17.43 -5.15 9.77
N MET A 288 -16.66 -4.19 9.26
CA MET A 288 -16.61 -2.84 9.82
C MET A 288 -17.92 -2.08 9.59
N THR A 289 -18.53 -2.19 8.40
CA THR A 289 -19.82 -1.56 8.12
C THR A 289 -20.94 -2.12 8.99
N TYR A 290 -20.99 -3.45 9.18
CA TYR A 290 -21.95 -4.04 10.10
C TYR A 290 -21.70 -3.64 11.57
N TYR A 291 -20.44 -3.50 11.96
CA TYR A 291 -20.08 -3.13 13.33
C TYR A 291 -20.37 -1.66 13.65
N GLU A 292 -19.92 -0.74 12.79
CA GLU A 292 -19.90 0.69 13.05
C GLU A 292 -21.20 1.37 12.60
N ASP A 293 -21.58 1.16 11.34
CA ASP A 293 -22.68 1.88 10.70
C ASP A 293 -24.04 1.27 11.02
N LEU A 294 -24.16 -0.05 10.89
CA LEU A 294 -25.44 -0.75 11.07
C LEU A 294 -25.65 -1.31 12.50
N ARG A 295 -24.58 -1.39 13.29
CA ARG A 295 -24.58 -2.01 14.64
C ARG A 295 -25.19 -3.42 14.68
N ASN A 296 -25.10 -4.16 13.59
CA ASN A 296 -25.50 -5.55 13.50
C ASN A 296 -24.32 -6.44 13.91
N TYR A 297 -24.15 -6.62 15.22
CA TYR A 297 -22.99 -7.34 15.77
C TYR A 297 -22.96 -8.83 15.39
N THR A 298 -24.12 -9.44 15.12
CA THR A 298 -24.19 -10.84 14.65
C THR A 298 -23.53 -10.96 13.27
N LYS A 299 -23.95 -10.12 12.32
CA LYS A 299 -23.36 -10.11 10.97
C LYS A 299 -21.91 -9.65 10.98
N ALA A 300 -21.57 -8.64 11.77
CA ALA A 300 -20.19 -8.19 11.93
C ALA A 300 -19.29 -9.34 12.41
N LEU A 301 -19.74 -10.12 13.39
CA LEU A 301 -19.01 -11.27 13.90
C LEU A 301 -18.80 -12.36 12.83
N GLU A 302 -19.85 -12.72 12.08
CA GLU A 302 -19.75 -13.69 10.96
C GLU A 302 -18.67 -13.26 9.94
N MET A 303 -18.63 -11.96 9.60
CA MET A 303 -17.67 -11.41 8.65
C MET A 303 -16.25 -11.36 9.23
N PHE A 304 -16.08 -10.97 10.51
CA PHE A 304 -14.78 -11.02 11.18
C PHE A 304 -14.25 -12.45 11.27
N GLN A 305 -15.09 -13.44 11.57
CA GLN A 305 -14.67 -14.84 11.61
C GLN A 305 -14.22 -15.32 10.23
N SER A 306 -14.98 -15.01 9.18
CA SER A 306 -14.61 -15.34 7.79
C SER A 306 -13.27 -14.72 7.40
N LEU A 307 -13.05 -13.45 7.78
CA LEU A 307 -11.80 -12.74 7.59
C LEU A 307 -10.62 -13.38 8.33
N LEU A 308 -10.81 -13.79 9.59
CA LEU A 308 -9.77 -14.35 10.45
C LEU A 308 -9.43 -15.80 10.10
N VAL A 309 -10.38 -16.55 9.53
CA VAL A 309 -10.12 -17.87 8.93
C VAL A 309 -9.23 -17.72 7.69
N LEU A 310 -9.50 -16.70 6.86
CA LEU A 310 -8.73 -16.46 5.64
C LEU A 310 -7.33 -15.91 5.92
N ASN A 311 -7.21 -14.97 6.85
CA ASN A 311 -5.94 -14.39 7.26
C ASN A 311 -5.92 -14.11 8.79
N PRO A 312 -5.38 -15.03 9.60
CA PRO A 312 -5.33 -14.89 11.05
C PRO A 312 -4.56 -13.65 11.54
N LEU A 313 -3.59 -13.16 10.77
CA LEU A 313 -2.79 -11.98 11.16
C LEU A 313 -3.62 -10.70 11.22
N LYS A 314 -4.80 -10.66 10.59
CA LYS A 314 -5.70 -9.51 10.67
C LYS A 314 -6.29 -9.33 12.08
N ILE A 315 -6.12 -10.29 12.99
CA ILE A 315 -6.51 -10.11 14.40
C ILE A 315 -5.82 -8.89 15.03
N TYR A 316 -4.60 -8.56 14.60
CA TYR A 316 -3.86 -7.40 15.12
C TYR A 316 -4.46 -6.05 14.69
N SER A 317 -5.22 -6.01 13.59
CA SER A 317 -5.91 -4.82 13.10
C SER A 317 -7.38 -4.76 13.52
N CYS A 318 -8.09 -5.90 13.53
CA CYS A 318 -9.54 -5.94 13.75
C CYS A 318 -9.99 -6.60 15.07
N GLY A 319 -9.07 -7.22 15.83
CA GLY A 319 -9.41 -8.04 16.99
C GLY A 319 -10.20 -7.29 18.06
N LEU A 320 -9.93 -5.99 18.22
CA LEU A 320 -10.67 -5.10 19.11
C LEU A 320 -12.19 -5.13 18.82
N PHE A 321 -12.56 -5.07 17.54
CA PHE A 321 -13.95 -5.03 17.09
C PHE A 321 -14.59 -6.42 17.14
N TYR A 322 -13.84 -7.45 16.75
CA TYR A 322 -14.25 -8.85 16.86
C TYR A 322 -14.63 -9.21 18.31
N PHE A 323 -13.75 -8.93 19.27
CA PHE A 323 -14.02 -9.24 20.68
C PHE A 323 -15.16 -8.39 21.26
N THR A 324 -15.29 -7.14 20.81
CA THR A 324 -16.41 -6.28 21.21
C THR A 324 -17.75 -6.82 20.69
N CYS A 325 -17.79 -7.42 19.49
CA CYS A 325 -18.99 -8.13 19.02
C CYS A 325 -19.34 -9.31 19.92
N CYS A 326 -18.35 -10.11 20.33
CA CYS A 326 -18.56 -11.23 21.26
C CYS A 326 -19.17 -10.76 22.58
N ASP A 327 -18.68 -9.64 23.13
CA ASP A 327 -19.21 -9.04 24.36
C ASP A 327 -20.67 -8.59 24.21
N TYR A 328 -21.01 -7.90 23.12
CA TYR A 328 -22.38 -7.45 22.86
C TYR A 328 -23.37 -8.60 22.75
N LEU A 329 -22.92 -9.69 22.12
CA LEU A 329 -23.72 -10.89 21.92
C LEU A 329 -23.69 -11.83 23.12
N LYS A 330 -22.87 -11.54 24.14
CA LYS A 330 -22.66 -12.37 25.33
C LYS A 330 -22.23 -13.80 24.98
N ILE A 331 -21.34 -13.93 24.01
CA ILE A 331 -20.78 -15.22 23.58
C ILE A 331 -19.27 -15.25 23.81
N GLU A 332 -18.74 -16.45 24.02
CA GLU A 332 -17.30 -16.66 24.09
C GLU A 332 -16.66 -16.54 22.70
N PRO A 333 -15.49 -15.89 22.56
CA PRO A 333 -14.77 -15.85 21.30
C PRO A 333 -14.31 -17.25 20.89
N ASP A 334 -14.17 -17.47 19.58
CA ASP A 334 -13.60 -18.72 19.05
C ASP A 334 -12.23 -19.00 19.69
N SER A 335 -12.15 -20.14 20.38
CA SER A 335 -10.94 -20.57 21.09
C SER A 335 -9.72 -20.73 20.17
N LYS A 336 -9.91 -21.08 18.89
CA LYS A 336 -8.81 -21.19 17.92
C LYS A 336 -8.22 -19.82 17.61
N ILE A 337 -9.09 -18.82 17.38
CA ILE A 337 -8.69 -17.44 17.14
C ILE A 337 -7.98 -16.87 18.37
N LEU A 338 -8.54 -17.08 19.58
CA LEU A 338 -7.93 -16.57 20.80
C LEU A 338 -6.53 -17.17 21.05
N LYS A 339 -6.37 -18.48 20.82
CA LYS A 339 -5.10 -19.19 21.02
C LYS A 339 -4.04 -18.87 19.96
N SER A 340 -4.44 -18.39 18.77
CA SER A 340 -3.49 -18.06 17.69
C SER A 340 -2.81 -16.69 17.88
N ILE A 341 -3.24 -15.88 18.85
CA ILE A 341 -2.69 -14.54 19.04
C ILE A 341 -1.35 -14.62 19.77
N ASP A 342 -0.26 -14.23 19.10
CA ASP A 342 1.01 -13.96 19.76
C ASP A 342 0.89 -12.68 20.59
N THR A 343 0.94 -12.84 21.91
CA THR A 343 0.83 -11.74 22.88
C THR A 343 1.97 -10.74 22.76
N LYS A 344 3.14 -11.14 22.23
CA LYS A 344 4.28 -10.23 22.05
C LYS A 344 4.05 -9.23 20.92
N GLN A 345 3.22 -9.58 19.95
CA GLN A 345 2.86 -8.72 18.82
C GLN A 345 1.57 -7.92 19.06
N ALA A 346 0.76 -8.33 20.04
CA ALA A 346 -0.48 -7.64 20.37
C ALA A 346 -0.20 -6.24 20.97
N ASN A 347 -0.86 -5.22 20.41
CA ASN A 347 -0.86 -3.89 21.04
C ASN A 347 -1.61 -3.90 22.38
N LEU A 348 -1.42 -2.86 23.19
CA LEU A 348 -2.01 -2.77 24.54
C LEU A 348 -3.54 -2.91 24.54
N PHE A 349 -4.21 -2.43 23.49
CA PHE A 349 -5.67 -2.52 23.35
C PHE A 349 -6.14 -3.96 23.10
N LEU A 350 -5.42 -4.73 22.26
CA LEU A 350 -5.72 -6.13 22.01
C LEU A 350 -5.35 -7.01 23.22
N GLN A 351 -4.24 -6.70 23.90
CA GLN A 351 -3.82 -7.38 25.12
C GLN A 351 -4.90 -7.32 26.22
N TYR A 352 -5.66 -6.22 26.32
CA TYR A 352 -6.80 -6.13 27.24
C TYR A 352 -7.82 -7.25 27.01
N PHE A 353 -8.17 -7.53 25.75
CA PHE A 353 -9.13 -8.58 25.43
C PHE A 353 -8.54 -9.99 25.66
N ILE A 354 -7.27 -10.20 25.34
CA ILE A 354 -6.59 -11.46 25.67
C ILE A 354 -6.61 -11.69 27.19
N TYR A 355 -6.31 -10.66 27.98
CA TYR A 355 -6.36 -10.72 29.43
C TYR A 355 -7.79 -10.98 29.94
N LYS A 356 -8.81 -10.34 29.36
CA LYS A 356 -10.22 -10.57 29.68
C LYS A 356 -10.65 -12.03 29.50
N TYR A 357 -10.26 -12.66 28.40
CA TYR A 357 -10.71 -14.02 28.05
C TYR A 357 -9.78 -15.15 28.54
N SER A 358 -8.57 -14.85 29.04
CA SER A 358 -7.61 -15.84 29.56
C SER A 358 -7.89 -16.32 31.01
N SER A 359 -9.14 -16.20 31.45
CA SER A 359 -9.71 -16.86 32.65
C SER A 359 -9.20 -16.42 34.03
N LYS A 360 -8.25 -15.47 34.12
CA LYS A 360 -7.59 -15.09 35.40
C LYS A 360 -7.88 -13.66 35.87
N SER A 361 -8.76 -12.93 35.19
CA SER A 361 -8.90 -11.48 35.35
C SER A 361 -10.20 -11.13 36.05
N THR A 362 -10.12 -10.48 37.21
CA THR A 362 -11.31 -9.94 37.88
C THR A 362 -11.78 -8.65 37.19
N MET A 363 -13.03 -8.24 37.42
CA MET A 363 -13.54 -6.95 36.93
C MET A 363 -12.70 -5.76 37.43
N LYS A 364 -12.19 -5.87 38.66
CA LYS A 364 -11.25 -4.90 39.24
C LYS A 364 -9.92 -4.85 38.48
N ASP A 365 -9.40 -6.00 38.06
CA ASP A 365 -8.15 -6.05 37.29
C ASP A 365 -8.33 -5.40 35.91
N LEU A 366 -9.45 -5.70 35.24
CA LEU A 366 -9.83 -5.07 33.97
C LEU A 366 -10.02 -3.55 34.13
N GLY A 367 -10.66 -3.12 35.22
CA GLY A 367 -10.86 -1.71 35.53
C GLY A 367 -9.54 -0.97 35.78
N ASN A 368 -8.62 -1.61 36.51
CA ASN A 368 -7.27 -1.09 36.76
C ASN A 368 -6.45 -1.01 35.46
N TYR A 369 -6.54 -2.01 34.59
CA TYR A 369 -5.84 -2.03 33.31
C TYR A 369 -6.30 -0.88 32.41
N ILE A 370 -7.61 -0.64 32.32
CA ILE A 370 -8.15 0.51 31.56
C ILE A 370 -7.61 1.83 32.12
N ASN A 371 -7.68 2.04 33.44
CA ASN A 371 -7.28 3.31 34.06
C ASN A 371 -5.78 3.57 34.03
N LYS A 372 -4.95 2.55 34.31
CA LYS A 372 -3.50 2.73 34.49
C LYS A 372 -2.71 2.53 33.20
N THR A 373 -3.17 1.65 32.31
CA THR A 373 -2.43 1.26 31.11
C THR A 373 -3.05 1.86 29.85
N LEU A 374 -4.36 1.74 29.66
CA LEU A 374 -4.99 2.16 28.41
C LEU A 374 -5.29 3.66 28.36
N LEU A 375 -5.72 4.26 29.46
CA LEU A 375 -6.10 5.68 29.49
C LEU A 375 -4.96 6.62 29.03
N PRO A 376 -3.69 6.46 29.44
CA PRO A 376 -2.57 7.24 28.90
C PRO A 376 -2.44 7.11 27.38
N GLU A 377 -2.57 5.90 26.85
CA GLU A 377 -2.47 5.65 25.41
C GLU A 377 -3.69 6.16 24.63
N LEU A 378 -4.90 6.07 25.19
CA LEU A 378 -6.10 6.66 24.60
C LEU A 378 -5.97 8.18 24.47
N LYS A 379 -5.42 8.85 25.50
CA LYS A 379 -5.12 10.29 25.49
C LYS A 379 -4.09 10.68 24.42
N LYS A 380 -3.14 9.79 24.14
CA LYS A 380 -2.10 9.99 23.12
C LYS A 380 -2.64 9.76 21.70
N VAL A 381 -3.36 8.66 21.49
CA VAL A 381 -3.81 8.21 20.17
C VAL A 381 -5.04 8.99 19.68
N LYS A 382 -5.94 9.40 20.60
CA LYS A 382 -7.16 10.20 20.32
C LYS A 382 -8.02 9.68 19.16
N LYS A 383 -8.02 8.38 18.91
CA LYS A 383 -8.83 7.75 17.84
C LYS A 383 -10.26 7.49 18.35
N PRO A 384 -11.30 8.16 17.80
CA PRO A 384 -12.67 8.06 18.31
C PRO A 384 -13.20 6.63 18.38
N MET A 385 -12.89 5.82 17.37
CA MET A 385 -13.38 4.44 17.28
C MET A 385 -12.82 3.53 18.41
N ILE A 386 -11.52 3.68 18.73
CA ILE A 386 -10.88 2.93 19.82
C ILE A 386 -11.42 3.43 21.17
N ILE A 387 -11.58 4.75 21.32
CA ILE A 387 -12.17 5.35 22.52
C ILE A 387 -13.60 4.85 22.74
N SER A 388 -14.41 4.75 21.69
CA SER A 388 -15.77 4.21 21.74
C SER A 388 -15.81 2.76 22.24
N VAL A 389 -14.87 1.91 21.80
CA VAL A 389 -14.75 0.55 22.33
C VAL A 389 -14.51 0.57 23.83
N PHE A 390 -13.53 1.34 24.31
CA PHE A 390 -13.20 1.35 25.73
C PHE A 390 -14.23 2.08 26.59
N LYS A 391 -15.01 3.04 26.04
CA LYS A 391 -16.23 3.57 26.69
C LYS A 391 -17.21 2.45 27.01
N LYS A 392 -17.41 1.55 26.06
CA LYS A 392 -18.34 0.41 26.19
C LYS A 392 -17.81 -0.64 27.17
N GLN A 393 -16.53 -1.01 27.04
CA GLN A 393 -15.90 -1.94 27.99
C GLN A 393 -15.94 -1.42 29.42
N TRP A 394 -15.81 -0.11 29.60
CA TRP A 394 -15.99 0.54 30.89
C TRP A 394 -17.41 0.39 31.42
N GLY A 395 -18.42 0.62 30.58
CA GLY A 395 -19.82 0.38 30.92
C GLY A 395 -20.07 -1.04 31.46
N PHE A 396 -19.53 -2.06 30.79
CA PHE A 396 -19.66 -3.45 31.24
C PHE A 396 -19.00 -3.72 32.60
N ILE A 397 -17.92 -3.03 32.94
CA ILE A 397 -17.27 -3.16 34.24
C ILE A 397 -18.14 -2.49 35.32
N LEU A 398 -18.66 -1.30 35.06
CA LEU A 398 -19.49 -0.56 36.02
C LEU A 398 -20.81 -1.25 36.33
N GLU A 399 -21.40 -1.97 35.37
CA GLU A 399 -22.58 -2.81 35.59
C GLU A 399 -22.33 -3.94 36.60
N LYS A 400 -21.07 -4.37 36.76
CA LYS A 400 -20.68 -5.53 37.58
C LYS A 400 -19.88 -5.17 38.84
N ASP A 401 -19.22 -4.03 38.88
CA ASP A 401 -18.41 -3.54 40.01
C ASP A 401 -18.51 -2.00 40.13
N HIS A 402 -19.31 -1.51 41.08
CA HIS A 402 -19.60 -0.09 41.30
C HIS A 402 -18.49 0.67 42.06
N ASN A 403 -17.23 0.35 41.81
CA ASN A 403 -16.12 0.89 42.59
C ASN A 403 -15.84 2.38 42.30
N LYS A 404 -15.65 3.19 43.34
CA LYS A 404 -15.48 4.66 43.25
C LYS A 404 -14.11 5.14 42.74
N TYR A 405 -13.14 4.24 42.52
CA TYR A 405 -11.73 4.60 42.28
C TYR A 405 -11.37 4.97 40.83
N TYR A 406 -12.36 5.31 40.00
CA TYR A 406 -12.17 5.43 38.55
C TYR A 406 -12.48 6.82 37.98
N LYS A 407 -12.51 7.84 38.84
CA LYS A 407 -12.72 9.26 38.48
C LYS A 407 -11.87 9.74 37.27
N PRO A 408 -10.58 9.39 37.13
CA PRO A 408 -9.77 9.86 36.01
C PRO A 408 -10.25 9.40 34.62
N PHE A 409 -10.80 8.18 34.50
CA PHE A 409 -11.36 7.71 33.24
C PHE A 409 -12.69 8.41 32.93
N TYR A 410 -13.55 8.61 33.93
CA TYR A 410 -14.79 9.39 33.77
C TYR A 410 -14.52 10.82 33.30
N ASP A 411 -13.53 11.49 33.88
CA ASP A 411 -13.14 12.84 33.49
C ASP A 411 -12.70 12.88 32.02
N PHE A 412 -11.88 11.92 31.59
CA PHE A 412 -11.47 11.80 30.18
C PHE A 412 -12.64 11.49 29.24
N MET A 413 -13.54 10.58 29.61
CA MET A 413 -14.66 10.22 28.73
C MET A 413 -15.64 11.37 28.50
N ARG A 414 -15.76 12.31 29.46
CA ARG A 414 -16.55 13.55 29.29
C ARG A 414 -15.96 14.51 28.27
N GLU A 415 -14.68 14.39 27.91
CA GLU A 415 -14.05 15.21 26.86
C GLU A 415 -14.44 14.75 25.43
N PHE A 416 -15.12 13.60 25.30
CA PHE A 416 -15.54 12.99 24.03
C PHE A 416 -17.06 12.78 23.96
N GLU A 417 -17.81 13.45 24.83
CA GLU A 417 -19.27 13.64 24.75
C GLU A 417 -19.56 15.00 24.11
#